data_AF-A0A914I055-F1
#
_entry.id   AF-A0A914I055-F1
#
_cell.length_a   1.000
_cell.length_b   1.000
_cell.length_c   1.000
_cell.angle_alpha   90.00
_cell.angle_beta   90.00
_cell.angle_gamma   90.00
#
_symmetry.space_group_name_H-M   'P 1'
#
loop_
_entity.id
_entity.type
_entity.pdbx_description
1 polymer ?
#
loop_
_entity_poly.entity_id
_entity_poly.type
_entity_poly.pdbx_seq_one_letter_code
_entity_poly.pdbx_strand_id
1 'polypeptide(L)'
;MIELKISNIDFDISFAAIPGVDWLPKEPLGADEVELMMKFLAKQKSPQEAMLKALSGYLANKAIKKMVGSRNFSKFKNLLWATKFWAKSNHIYGNQLGFFNGISLAILCAKILFYYPNASVPFMLEKFMLIFSTWNWPMPVKIAENGQNDFEPFNWRPSAYRHFVVITCIVSVKQHILQFCGFVERKLRVQLLHFDQIMDSLVDYSHIKSDQQFGGNDHCPTKIRENNPRFRNPLCKIWLVGVKMKNAPMENNQKSSKNIKLEEYFDEILNKEIDTKIFEQYDAKVLKGWYQHIKMESKYVKWGELDGWDIQTKANE
;
A
#
# COMPACT_ATOMS: atom_id res chain seq x y z
N MET A 1 -17.45 14.97 -6.38
CA MET A 1 -17.93 14.18 -7.53
C MET A 1 -19.44 14.26 -7.50
N ILE A 2 -20.06 14.59 -8.62
CA ILE A 2 -21.51 14.65 -8.76
C ILE A 2 -21.91 13.40 -9.54
N GLU A 3 -22.73 12.55 -8.93
CA GLU A 3 -23.33 11.39 -9.58
C GLU A 3 -24.70 11.81 -10.12
N LEU A 4 -24.98 11.55 -11.40
CA LEU A 4 -26.22 11.96 -12.05
C LEU A 4 -26.63 10.97 -13.12
N LYS A 5 -27.94 10.87 -13.36
CA LYS A 5 -28.51 9.96 -14.35
C LYS A 5 -29.24 10.76 -15.42
N ILE A 6 -28.73 10.75 -16.64
CA ILE A 6 -29.35 11.40 -17.81
C ILE A 6 -29.73 10.31 -18.80
N SER A 7 -31.00 10.26 -19.20
CA SER A 7 -31.50 9.28 -20.18
C SER A 7 -31.14 7.83 -19.84
N ASN A 8 -31.28 7.46 -18.56
CA ASN A 8 -30.90 6.15 -18.00
C ASN A 8 -29.41 5.78 -18.08
N ILE A 9 -28.54 6.73 -18.39
CA ILE A 9 -27.09 6.56 -18.34
C ILE A 9 -26.58 7.24 -17.07
N ASP A 10 -25.82 6.50 -16.27
CA ASP A 10 -25.18 7.03 -15.06
C ASP A 10 -23.88 7.76 -15.44
N PHE A 11 -23.70 8.96 -14.90
CA PHE A 11 -22.57 9.83 -15.11
C PHE A 11 -21.95 10.23 -13.78
N ASP A 12 -20.62 10.09 -13.70
CA ASP A 12 -19.82 10.60 -12.60
C ASP A 12 -19.04 11.82 -13.08
N ILE A 13 -19.44 13.01 -12.63
CA ILE A 13 -18.79 14.27 -13.01
C ILE A 13 -17.85 14.73 -11.90
N SER A 14 -16.58 14.91 -12.28
CA SER A 14 -15.56 15.53 -11.44
C SER A 14 -15.30 16.97 -11.89
N PHE A 15 -14.91 17.82 -10.93
CA PHE A 15 -14.69 19.24 -11.16
C PHE A 15 -13.32 19.65 -10.60
N ALA A 16 -12.62 20.51 -11.34
CA ALA A 16 -11.40 21.17 -10.90
C ALA A 16 -11.46 22.64 -11.31
N ALA A 17 -11.39 23.55 -10.34
CA ALA A 17 -11.23 24.98 -10.63
C ALA A 17 -9.74 25.31 -10.72
N ILE A 18 -9.36 26.13 -11.70
CA ILE A 18 -7.98 26.61 -11.86
C ILE A 18 -7.95 28.08 -11.40
N PRO A 19 -7.32 28.40 -10.25
CA PRO A 19 -7.28 29.78 -9.76
C PRO A 19 -6.61 30.73 -10.74
N GLY A 20 -7.20 31.91 -10.94
CA GLY A 20 -6.65 32.94 -11.84
C GLY A 20 -6.85 32.64 -13.33
N VAL A 21 -7.69 31.66 -13.68
CA VAL A 21 -8.11 31.40 -15.07
C VAL A 21 -9.57 31.78 -15.21
N ASP A 22 -9.83 32.90 -15.90
CA ASP A 22 -11.18 33.42 -16.08
C ASP A 22 -11.93 32.74 -17.23
N TRP A 23 -11.22 32.18 -18.21
CA TRP A 23 -11.80 31.53 -19.37
C TRP A 23 -10.97 30.33 -19.82
N LEU A 24 -11.65 29.32 -20.35
CA LEU A 24 -11.04 28.16 -21.01
C LEU A 24 -11.36 28.17 -22.51
N PRO A 25 -10.52 27.57 -23.36
CA PRO A 25 -10.81 27.41 -24.78
C PRO A 25 -12.16 26.71 -25.01
N LYS A 26 -12.82 27.02 -26.13
CA LYS A 26 -14.06 26.33 -26.54
C LYS A 26 -13.81 24.87 -26.92
N GLU A 27 -12.60 24.55 -27.36
CA GLU A 27 -12.23 23.19 -27.71
C GLU A 27 -11.80 22.38 -26.48
N PRO A 28 -12.05 21.06 -26.46
CA PRO A 28 -11.63 20.21 -25.36
C PRO A 28 -10.10 20.21 -25.18
N LEU A 29 -9.66 20.37 -23.94
CA LEU A 29 -8.24 20.39 -23.59
C LEU A 29 -7.56 19.04 -23.85
N GLY A 30 -6.33 19.08 -24.39
CA GLY A 30 -5.47 17.94 -24.56
C GLY A 30 -4.84 17.46 -23.25
N ALA A 31 -3.95 16.46 -23.34
CA ALA A 31 -3.29 15.91 -22.16
C ALA A 31 -2.23 16.88 -21.61
N ASP A 32 -1.52 17.57 -22.50
CA ASP A 32 -0.40 18.45 -22.13
C ASP A 32 -0.91 19.72 -21.42
N GLU A 33 -2.04 20.28 -21.88
CA GLU A 33 -2.69 21.42 -21.24
C GLU A 33 -3.21 21.05 -19.85
N VAL A 34 -3.84 19.88 -19.71
CA VAL A 34 -4.34 19.41 -18.41
C VAL A 34 -3.18 19.08 -17.46
N GLU A 35 -2.06 18.58 -17.97
CA GLU A 35 -0.85 18.36 -17.16
C GLU A 35 -0.27 19.69 -16.65
N LEU A 36 -0.26 20.73 -17.50
CA LEU A 36 0.15 22.07 -17.09
C LEU A 36 -0.76 22.63 -15.99
N MET A 37 -2.08 22.46 -16.12
CA MET A 37 -3.05 22.85 -15.09
C MET A 37 -2.82 22.10 -13.77
N MET A 38 -2.55 20.79 -13.82
CA MET A 38 -2.24 20.00 -12.63
C MET A 38 -0.94 20.49 -11.96
N LYS A 39 0.10 20.78 -12.75
CA LYS A 39 1.38 21.34 -12.23
C LYS A 39 1.17 22.71 -11.59
N PHE A 40 0.32 23.56 -12.19
CA PHE A 40 -0.02 24.85 -11.62
C PHE A 40 -0.75 24.72 -10.28
N LEU A 41 -1.76 23.84 -10.20
CA LEU A 41 -2.47 23.55 -8.95
C LEU A 41 -1.55 23.01 -7.86
N ALA A 42 -0.59 22.14 -8.22
CA ALA A 42 0.34 21.54 -7.27
C ALA A 42 1.33 22.55 -6.67
N LYS A 43 1.62 23.66 -7.36
CA LYS A 43 2.53 24.73 -6.91
C LYS A 43 1.88 25.76 -5.98
N GLN A 44 0.56 25.68 -5.77
CA GLN A 44 -0.15 26.59 -4.87
C GLN A 44 0.31 26.37 -3.42
N LYS A 45 0.24 27.42 -2.59
CA LYS A 45 0.60 27.32 -1.15
C LYS A 45 -0.22 26.25 -0.41
N SER A 46 -1.45 26.01 -0.85
CA SER A 46 -2.37 25.00 -0.30
C SER A 46 -3.05 24.23 -1.44
N PRO A 47 -2.39 23.21 -2.01
CA PRO A 47 -2.93 22.46 -3.14
C PRO A 47 -4.16 21.67 -2.69
N GLN A 48 -5.30 21.90 -3.33
CA GLN A 48 -6.52 21.15 -3.04
C GLN A 48 -6.44 19.75 -3.66
N GLU A 49 -6.28 18.74 -2.81
CA GLU A 49 -6.17 17.34 -3.25
C GLU A 49 -7.33 16.88 -4.14
N ALA A 50 -8.55 17.37 -3.88
CA ALA A 50 -9.73 17.01 -4.67
C ALA A 50 -9.60 17.44 -6.14
N MET A 51 -9.04 18.63 -6.38
CA MET A 51 -8.82 19.15 -7.74
C MET A 51 -7.72 18.36 -8.47
N LEU A 52 -6.62 18.05 -7.77
CA LEU A 52 -5.54 17.22 -8.32
C LEU A 52 -6.06 15.82 -8.68
N LYS A 53 -6.88 15.21 -7.81
CA LYS A 53 -7.49 13.90 -8.06
C LYS A 53 -8.44 13.94 -9.27
N ALA A 54 -9.23 14.99 -9.42
CA ALA A 54 -10.13 15.17 -10.56
C ALA A 54 -9.38 15.17 -11.91
N LEU A 55 -8.21 15.82 -11.99
CA LEU A 55 -7.39 15.83 -13.21
C LEU A 55 -6.60 14.52 -13.42
N SER A 56 -6.17 13.88 -12.34
CA SER A 56 -5.33 12.68 -12.39
C SER A 56 -5.95 11.52 -13.17
N GLY A 57 -7.27 11.33 -13.06
CA GLY A 57 -7.98 10.24 -13.76
C GLY A 57 -7.91 10.38 -15.28
N TYR A 58 -8.02 11.60 -15.80
CA TYR A 58 -7.88 11.88 -17.22
C TYR A 58 -6.44 11.65 -17.69
N LEU A 59 -5.46 12.21 -16.96
CA LEU A 59 -4.04 12.11 -17.30
C LEU A 59 -3.54 10.67 -17.27
N ALA A 60 -3.91 9.87 -16.26
CA ALA A 60 -3.53 8.47 -16.15
C ALA A 60 -4.04 7.65 -17.36
N ASN A 61 -5.30 7.84 -17.75
CA ASN A 61 -5.87 7.15 -18.92
C ASN A 61 -5.21 7.59 -20.23
N LYS A 62 -4.91 8.89 -20.39
CA LYS A 62 -4.19 9.41 -21.55
C LYS A 62 -2.76 8.87 -21.62
N ALA A 63 -2.06 8.81 -20.50
CA ALA A 63 -0.72 8.24 -20.40
C ALA A 63 -0.72 6.76 -20.79
N ILE A 64 -1.62 5.94 -20.22
CA ILE A 64 -1.74 4.52 -20.60
C ILE A 64 -2.02 4.37 -22.09
N LYS A 65 -2.97 5.14 -22.64
CA LYS A 65 -3.30 5.10 -24.07
C LYS A 65 -2.09 5.46 -24.94
N LYS A 66 -1.31 6.48 -24.55
CA LYS A 66 -0.08 6.91 -25.24
C LYS A 66 0.97 5.80 -25.20
N MET A 67 1.24 5.22 -24.02
CA MET A 67 2.25 4.16 -23.85
C MET A 67 1.88 2.87 -24.58
N VAL A 68 0.60 2.46 -24.54
CA VAL A 68 0.10 1.27 -25.26
C VAL A 68 0.25 1.42 -26.78
N GLY A 69 0.10 2.64 -27.29
CA GLY A 69 0.19 2.95 -28.72
C GLY A 69 -1.02 2.45 -29.53
N SER A 70 -1.24 3.07 -30.70
CA SER A 70 -2.40 2.78 -31.56
C SER A 70 -2.45 1.33 -32.02
N ARG A 71 -1.31 0.75 -32.36
CA ARG A 71 -1.17 -0.62 -32.87
C ARG A 71 -1.68 -1.68 -31.88
N ASN A 72 -1.40 -1.52 -30.60
CA ASN A 72 -1.73 -2.51 -29.57
C ASN A 72 -3.00 -2.15 -28.78
N PHE A 73 -3.61 -0.99 -29.03
CA PHE A 73 -4.77 -0.52 -28.29
C PHE A 73 -5.96 -1.47 -28.33
N SER A 74 -6.21 -2.12 -29.48
CA SER A 74 -7.29 -3.11 -29.61
C SER A 74 -7.04 -4.34 -28.73
N LYS A 75 -5.81 -4.89 -28.75
CA LYS A 75 -5.41 -6.03 -27.90
C LYS A 75 -5.51 -5.67 -26.41
N PHE A 76 -5.05 -4.47 -26.04
CA PHE A 76 -5.15 -3.95 -24.68
C PHE A 76 -6.59 -3.89 -24.18
N LYS A 77 -7.51 -3.32 -24.99
CA LYS A 77 -8.94 -3.25 -24.63
C LYS A 77 -9.54 -4.63 -24.42
N ASN A 78 -9.26 -5.57 -25.32
CA ASN A 78 -9.78 -6.93 -25.23
C ASN A 78 -9.26 -7.66 -23.98
N LEU A 79 -7.97 -7.52 -23.67
CA LEU A 79 -7.39 -8.06 -22.43
C LEU A 79 -8.01 -7.42 -21.18
N LEU A 80 -8.20 -6.10 -21.18
CA LEU A 80 -8.81 -5.39 -20.06
C LEU A 80 -10.28 -5.77 -19.85
N TRP A 81 -11.02 -6.00 -20.93
CA TRP A 81 -12.40 -6.49 -20.84
C TRP A 81 -12.46 -7.92 -20.30
N ALA A 82 -11.61 -8.82 -20.80
CA ALA A 82 -11.55 -10.20 -20.32
C ALA A 82 -11.20 -10.27 -18.83
N THR A 83 -10.17 -9.54 -18.40
CA THR A 83 -9.77 -9.47 -16.98
C THR A 83 -10.81 -8.79 -16.10
N LYS A 84 -11.47 -7.72 -16.58
CA LYS A 84 -12.56 -7.08 -15.84
C LYS A 84 -13.77 -8.00 -15.69
N PHE A 85 -14.12 -8.75 -16.73
CA PHE A 85 -15.17 -9.77 -16.66
C PHE A 85 -14.81 -10.86 -15.65
N TRP A 86 -13.61 -11.43 -15.76
CA TRP A 86 -13.09 -12.41 -14.80
C TRP A 86 -13.14 -11.89 -13.36
N ALA A 87 -12.67 -10.66 -13.10
CA ALA A 87 -12.63 -10.08 -11.76
C ALA A 87 -14.04 -9.89 -11.18
N LYS A 88 -15.01 -9.48 -12.01
CA LYS A 88 -16.42 -9.38 -11.61
C LYS A 88 -17.03 -10.74 -11.30
N SER A 89 -16.81 -11.73 -12.17
CA SER A 89 -17.34 -13.09 -11.99
C SER A 89 -16.76 -13.81 -10.78
N ASN A 90 -15.56 -13.43 -10.34
CA ASN A 90 -14.91 -13.96 -9.13
C ASN A 90 -15.10 -13.06 -7.90
N HIS A 91 -15.97 -12.04 -7.97
CA HIS A 91 -16.27 -11.14 -6.85
C HIS A 91 -15.06 -10.37 -6.27
N ILE A 92 -14.02 -10.18 -7.08
CA ILE A 92 -12.78 -9.44 -6.74
C ILE A 92 -12.67 -8.13 -7.53
N TYR A 93 -13.80 -7.53 -7.87
CA TYR A 93 -13.88 -6.23 -8.54
C TYR A 93 -14.69 -5.24 -7.69
N GLY A 94 -14.04 -4.20 -7.19
CA GLY A 94 -14.69 -3.18 -6.36
C GLY A 94 -13.73 -2.46 -5.43
N ASN A 95 -13.61 -1.14 -5.60
CA ASN A 95 -12.67 -0.32 -4.82
C ASN A 95 -12.98 -0.25 -3.33
N GLN A 96 -14.26 -0.33 -2.97
CA GLN A 96 -14.76 -0.11 -1.61
C GLN A 96 -14.24 -1.16 -0.60
N LEU A 97 -13.82 -2.33 -1.09
CA LEU A 97 -13.31 -3.44 -0.28
C LEU A 97 -11.81 -3.70 -0.50
N GLY A 98 -11.10 -2.82 -1.21
CA GLY A 98 -9.67 -2.98 -1.49
C GLY A 98 -9.33 -3.99 -2.60
N PHE A 99 -10.34 -4.46 -3.36
CA PHE A 99 -10.14 -5.34 -4.52
C PHE A 99 -9.76 -4.55 -5.78
N PHE A 100 -9.60 -5.26 -6.90
CA PHE A 100 -9.26 -4.62 -8.17
C PHE A 100 -10.31 -3.59 -8.59
N ASN A 101 -9.82 -2.48 -9.14
CA ASN A 101 -10.65 -1.47 -9.78
C ASN A 101 -10.26 -1.33 -11.27
N GLY A 102 -10.95 -0.44 -11.99
CA GLY A 102 -10.69 -0.23 -13.42
C GLY A 102 -9.25 0.18 -13.74
N ILE A 103 -8.67 1.10 -12.98
CA ILE A 103 -7.32 1.60 -13.26
C ILE A 103 -6.24 0.59 -12.84
N SER A 104 -6.42 -0.13 -11.73
CA SER A 104 -5.51 -1.19 -11.30
C SER A 104 -5.42 -2.29 -12.35
N LEU A 105 -6.56 -2.80 -12.85
CA LEU A 105 -6.55 -3.78 -13.93
C LEU A 105 -5.92 -3.23 -15.21
N ALA A 106 -6.15 -1.95 -15.54
CA ALA A 106 -5.55 -1.31 -16.72
C ALA A 106 -4.01 -1.27 -16.63
N ILE A 107 -3.45 -0.95 -15.46
CA ILE A 107 -1.99 -0.95 -15.23
C ILE A 107 -1.42 -2.36 -15.37
N LEU A 108 -2.05 -3.35 -14.75
CA LEU A 108 -1.64 -4.76 -14.84
C LEU A 108 -1.68 -5.26 -16.28
N CYS A 109 -2.77 -4.98 -17.01
CA CYS A 109 -2.92 -5.34 -18.42
C CYS A 109 -1.88 -4.65 -19.31
N ALA A 110 -1.58 -3.37 -19.06
CA ALA A 110 -0.54 -2.65 -19.81
C ALA A 110 0.84 -3.27 -19.58
N LYS A 111 1.15 -3.69 -18.35
CA LYS A 111 2.41 -4.37 -18.05
C LYS A 111 2.55 -5.69 -18.82
N ILE A 112 1.50 -6.51 -18.85
CA ILE A 112 1.48 -7.77 -19.62
C ILE A 112 1.65 -7.50 -21.12
N LEU A 113 0.98 -6.47 -21.64
CA LEU A 113 1.13 -6.08 -23.04
C LEU A 113 2.57 -5.67 -23.37
N PHE A 114 3.29 -5.02 -22.45
CA PHE A 114 4.68 -4.64 -22.66
C PHE A 114 5.64 -5.82 -22.61
N TYR A 115 5.38 -6.84 -21.78
CA TYR A 115 6.15 -8.09 -21.83
C TYR A 115 5.88 -8.88 -23.12
N TYR A 116 4.65 -8.86 -23.62
CA TYR A 116 4.22 -9.70 -24.74
C TYR A 116 3.52 -8.90 -25.85
N PRO A 117 4.20 -7.91 -26.49
CA PRO A 117 3.56 -6.98 -27.42
C PRO A 117 2.94 -7.67 -28.65
N ASN A 118 3.54 -8.79 -29.07
CA ASN A 118 3.11 -9.50 -30.27
C ASN A 118 2.16 -10.68 -29.98
N ALA A 119 1.93 -11.05 -28.72
CA ALA A 119 1.11 -12.20 -28.38
C ALA A 119 -0.39 -12.02 -28.72
N SER A 120 -1.13 -13.12 -28.65
CA SER A 120 -2.59 -13.14 -28.73
C SER A 120 -3.20 -12.77 -27.37
N VAL A 121 -4.45 -12.29 -27.37
CA VAL A 121 -5.15 -11.93 -26.12
C VAL A 121 -5.33 -13.13 -25.17
N PRO A 122 -5.69 -14.35 -25.62
CA PRO A 122 -5.75 -15.51 -24.74
C PRO A 122 -4.41 -15.83 -24.06
N PHE A 123 -3.31 -15.78 -24.81
CA PHE A 123 -1.97 -15.98 -24.24
C PHE A 123 -1.62 -14.89 -23.21
N MET A 124 -1.94 -13.62 -23.51
CA MET A 124 -1.74 -12.55 -22.53
C MET A 124 -2.60 -12.74 -21.28
N LEU A 125 -3.83 -13.26 -21.40
CA LEU A 125 -4.69 -13.55 -20.25
C LEU A 125 -4.10 -14.67 -19.39
N GLU A 126 -3.58 -15.73 -20.00
CA GLU A 126 -2.85 -16.79 -19.30
C GLU A 126 -1.64 -16.22 -18.55
N LYS A 127 -0.82 -15.41 -19.23
CA LYS A 127 0.34 -14.76 -18.61
C LYS A 127 -0.03 -13.76 -17.54
N PHE A 128 -1.16 -13.06 -17.67
CA PHE A 128 -1.70 -12.20 -16.62
C PHE A 128 -1.93 -12.99 -15.33
N MET A 129 -2.61 -14.15 -15.43
CA MET A 129 -2.88 -14.99 -14.25
C MET A 129 -1.57 -15.51 -13.65
N LEU A 130 -0.69 -16.07 -14.49
CA LEU A 130 0.57 -16.63 -14.03
C LEU A 130 1.45 -15.56 -13.35
N ILE A 131 1.74 -14.47 -14.05
CA ILE A 131 2.66 -13.42 -13.57
C ILE A 131 2.14 -12.79 -12.28
N PHE A 132 0.85 -12.45 -12.19
CA PHE A 132 0.33 -11.78 -11.00
C PHE A 132 -0.01 -12.72 -9.84
N SER A 133 -0.14 -14.03 -10.09
CA SER A 133 -0.21 -15.03 -9.03
C SER A 133 1.17 -15.28 -8.38
N THR A 134 2.24 -15.20 -9.16
CA THR A 134 3.63 -15.34 -8.68
C THR A 134 4.34 -14.01 -8.54
N TRP A 135 3.61 -12.88 -8.62
CA TRP A 135 4.24 -11.57 -8.53
C TRP A 135 4.75 -11.37 -7.13
N ASN A 136 5.94 -10.77 -7.05
CA ASN A 136 6.57 -10.54 -5.77
C ASN A 136 5.95 -9.34 -5.03
N TRP A 137 4.73 -9.50 -4.53
CA TRP A 137 4.07 -8.46 -3.75
C TRP A 137 4.86 -8.17 -2.45
N PRO A 138 4.98 -6.89 -2.03
CA PRO A 138 4.30 -5.68 -2.51
C PRO A 138 5.12 -4.88 -3.53
N MET A 139 6.03 -5.52 -4.29
CA MET A 139 6.77 -4.83 -5.36
C MET A 139 5.76 -4.14 -6.30
N PRO A 140 5.89 -2.82 -6.53
CA PRO A 140 4.91 -2.10 -7.33
C PRO A 140 4.97 -2.51 -8.80
N VAL A 141 3.81 -2.66 -9.42
CA VAL A 141 3.71 -2.83 -10.87
C VAL A 141 3.86 -1.47 -11.54
N LYS A 142 5.01 -1.24 -12.19
CA LYS A 142 5.33 0.00 -12.91
C LYS A 142 5.25 -0.20 -14.43
N ILE A 143 4.61 0.73 -15.13
CA ILE A 143 4.43 0.72 -16.59
C ILE A 143 5.23 1.82 -17.33
N ALA A 144 5.86 2.76 -16.60
CA ALA A 144 6.79 3.74 -17.15
C ALA A 144 8.20 3.44 -16.59
N GLU A 145 9.20 3.37 -17.46
CA GLU A 145 10.61 3.24 -17.06
C GLU A 145 11.23 4.63 -16.94
N ASN A 146 11.78 4.93 -15.77
CA ASN A 146 13.11 5.56 -15.73
C ASN A 146 14.09 4.40 -15.50
N GLY A 147 14.53 3.75 -16.59
CA GLY A 147 15.69 2.85 -16.64
C GLY A 147 15.68 1.56 -15.81
N GLN A 148 16.05 0.46 -16.47
CA GLN A 148 16.52 -0.82 -15.94
C GLN A 148 15.46 -1.79 -15.38
N ASN A 149 15.28 -2.85 -16.17
CA ASN A 149 14.64 -4.10 -15.82
C ASN A 149 15.59 -4.94 -14.95
N ASP A 150 15.56 -4.74 -13.64
CA ASP A 150 16.14 -5.70 -12.69
C ASP A 150 15.02 -6.56 -12.13
N PHE A 151 14.71 -7.65 -12.84
CA PHE A 151 13.80 -8.70 -12.37
C PHE A 151 14.60 -9.78 -11.64
N GLU A 152 14.61 -9.71 -10.31
CA GLU A 152 14.57 -10.92 -9.49
C GLU A 152 13.31 -10.88 -8.58
N PRO A 153 12.48 -11.94 -8.57
CA PRO A 153 11.34 -12.03 -7.67
C PRO A 153 11.82 -12.19 -6.23
N PHE A 154 11.80 -11.10 -5.47
CA PHE A 154 12.15 -11.04 -4.05
C PHE A 154 11.06 -11.66 -3.16
N ASN A 155 10.64 -12.93 -3.40
CA ASN A 155 9.61 -13.61 -2.60
C ASN A 155 9.82 -13.30 -1.12
N TRP A 156 8.81 -12.76 -0.43
CA TRP A 156 8.89 -12.51 1.01
C TRP A 156 9.18 -13.85 1.70
N ARG A 157 10.44 -14.08 2.05
CA ARG A 157 10.90 -15.24 2.79
C ARG A 157 11.31 -14.74 4.16
N PRO A 158 10.79 -15.30 5.25
CA PRO A 158 11.25 -14.93 6.59
C PRO A 158 12.79 -15.04 6.71
N SER A 159 13.39 -16.07 6.11
CA SER A 159 14.85 -16.26 6.09
C SER A 159 15.65 -15.18 5.35
N ALA A 160 15.01 -14.32 4.55
CA ALA A 160 15.68 -13.19 3.88
C ALA A 160 15.97 -12.01 4.84
N TYR A 161 15.39 -12.01 6.04
CA TYR A 161 15.51 -10.95 7.03
C TYR A 161 16.10 -11.47 8.34
N ARG A 162 17.00 -10.68 8.95
CA ARG A 162 17.50 -10.93 10.33
C ARG A 162 16.78 -10.10 11.38
N HIS A 163 16.06 -9.07 10.94
CA HIS A 163 15.42 -8.06 11.76
C HIS A 163 13.98 -7.88 11.32
N PHE A 164 13.09 -7.73 12.28
CA PHE A 164 11.67 -7.64 12.04
C PHE A 164 11.03 -6.59 12.92
N VAL A 165 9.87 -6.12 12.49
CA VAL A 165 8.94 -5.36 13.29
C VAL A 165 7.63 -6.12 13.35
N VAL A 166 7.15 -6.37 14.57
CA VAL A 166 5.85 -6.95 14.84
C VAL A 166 4.91 -5.83 15.22
N ILE A 167 3.88 -5.60 14.40
CA ILE A 167 2.90 -4.55 14.61
C ILE A 167 1.60 -5.20 15.03
N THR A 168 1.06 -4.80 16.17
CA THR A 168 -0.11 -5.40 16.79
C THR A 168 -1.19 -4.35 17.02
N CYS A 169 -2.39 -4.63 16.54
CA CYS A 169 -3.60 -3.95 16.99
C CYS A 169 -4.28 -4.79 18.05
N ILE A 170 -4.62 -4.22 19.19
CA ILE A 170 -5.26 -4.90 20.32
C ILE A 170 -6.59 -4.21 20.59
N VAL A 171 -7.67 -4.98 20.62
CA VAL A 171 -9.02 -4.49 20.90
C VAL A 171 -9.73 -5.38 21.91
N SER A 172 -10.56 -4.79 22.77
CA SER A 172 -11.39 -5.56 23.72
C SER A 172 -12.74 -6.02 23.15
N VAL A 173 -13.17 -5.46 22.02
CA VAL A 173 -14.51 -5.71 21.44
C VAL A 173 -14.38 -6.13 19.98
N LYS A 174 -15.07 -7.21 19.60
CA LYS A 174 -15.02 -7.79 18.25
C LYS A 174 -15.43 -6.82 17.15
N GLN A 175 -16.37 -5.92 17.41
CA GLN A 175 -16.80 -4.91 16.43
C GLN A 175 -15.69 -3.91 16.07
N HIS A 176 -14.79 -3.61 17.00
CA HIS A 176 -13.72 -2.63 16.79
C HIS A 176 -12.52 -3.20 16.03
N ILE A 177 -12.38 -4.53 15.95
CA ILE A 177 -11.23 -5.15 15.30
C ILE A 177 -11.14 -4.74 13.83
N LEU A 178 -12.25 -4.82 13.08
CA LEU A 178 -12.25 -4.51 11.65
C LEU A 178 -12.06 -3.02 11.40
N GLN A 179 -12.69 -2.17 12.22
CA GLN A 179 -12.60 -0.72 12.06
C GLN A 179 -11.21 -0.19 12.41
N PHE A 180 -10.68 -0.54 13.58
CA PHE A 180 -9.38 -0.08 14.04
C PHE A 180 -8.24 -0.71 13.24
N CYS A 181 -8.20 -2.05 13.13
CA CYS A 181 -7.14 -2.73 12.40
C CYS A 181 -7.16 -2.35 10.91
N GLY A 182 -8.35 -2.19 10.31
CA GLY A 182 -8.49 -1.72 8.94
C GLY A 182 -8.05 -0.26 8.74
N PHE A 183 -8.18 0.60 9.76
CA PHE A 183 -7.62 1.95 9.72
C PHE A 183 -6.09 1.92 9.76
N VAL A 184 -5.51 1.13 10.66
CA VAL A 184 -4.06 0.93 10.79
C VAL A 184 -3.48 0.38 9.47
N GLU A 185 -4.12 -0.62 8.87
CA GLU A 185 -3.74 -1.22 7.58
C GLU A 185 -3.61 -0.20 6.44
N ARG A 186 -4.52 0.78 6.35
CA ARG A 186 -4.47 1.85 5.33
C ARG A 186 -3.35 2.86 5.56
N LYS A 187 -2.79 2.92 6.77
CA LYS A 187 -1.75 3.89 7.16
C LYS A 187 -0.36 3.28 7.27
N LEU A 188 -0.29 1.97 7.50
CA LEU A 188 0.92 1.21 7.74
C LEU A 188 2.00 1.45 6.68
N ARG A 189 1.66 1.35 5.39
CA ARG A 189 2.66 1.52 4.33
C ARG A 189 3.25 2.92 4.27
N VAL A 190 2.45 3.95 4.54
CA VAL A 190 2.91 5.35 4.56
C VAL A 190 3.82 5.58 5.76
N GLN A 191 3.47 5.07 6.94
CA GLN A 191 4.32 5.24 8.12
C GLN A 191 5.61 4.41 8.06
N LEU A 192 5.57 3.20 7.48
CA LEU A 192 6.78 2.40 7.26
C LEU A 192 7.74 3.08 6.27
N LEU A 193 7.22 3.76 5.24
CA LEU A 193 8.06 4.55 4.34
C LEU A 193 8.73 5.72 5.08
N HIS A 194 7.99 6.40 5.97
CA HIS A 194 8.56 7.47 6.78
C HIS A 194 9.59 6.96 7.78
N PHE A 195 9.32 5.80 8.40
CA PHE A 195 10.26 5.09 9.25
C PHE A 195 11.56 4.76 8.49
N ASP A 196 11.47 4.20 7.27
CA ASP A 196 12.65 3.90 6.45
C ASP A 196 13.48 5.16 6.15
N GLN A 197 12.83 6.31 5.92
CA GLN A 197 13.51 7.59 5.70
C GLN A 197 14.22 8.12 6.96
N ILE A 198 13.57 8.00 8.13
CA ILE A 198 14.17 8.41 9.41
C ILE A 198 15.36 7.50 9.75
N MET A 199 15.22 6.21 9.44
CA MET A 199 16.21 5.18 9.74
C MET A 199 17.18 4.94 8.59
N ASP A 200 17.26 5.83 7.59
CA ASP A 200 18.05 5.63 6.37
C ASP A 200 19.54 5.35 6.65
N SER A 201 20.09 5.79 7.78
CA SER A 201 21.47 5.45 8.16
C SER A 201 21.68 3.96 8.48
N LEU A 202 20.63 3.22 8.82
CA LEU A 202 20.68 1.84 9.30
C LEU A 202 19.81 0.88 8.46
N VAL A 203 18.67 1.36 7.96
CA VAL A 203 17.65 0.58 7.25
C VAL A 203 17.71 0.93 5.77
N ASP A 204 17.74 -0.11 4.94
CA ASP A 204 17.62 0.00 3.49
C ASP A 204 16.13 0.08 3.11
N TYR A 205 15.34 -0.88 3.57
CA TYR A 205 13.88 -0.87 3.40
C TYR A 205 13.16 -1.79 4.39
N SER A 206 11.87 -1.47 4.62
CA SER A 206 10.93 -2.31 5.34
C SER A 206 9.92 -2.98 4.41
N HIS A 207 9.69 -4.28 4.63
CA HIS A 207 8.85 -5.14 3.81
C HIS A 207 7.78 -5.84 4.66
N ILE A 208 6.55 -5.31 4.60
CA ILE A 208 5.38 -5.89 5.26
C ILE A 208 4.93 -7.18 4.57
N LYS A 209 4.73 -8.25 5.35
CA LYS A 209 4.09 -9.49 4.90
C LYS A 209 2.61 -9.22 4.67
N SER A 210 2.14 -9.41 3.44
CA SER A 210 0.77 -9.04 3.03
C SER A 210 -0.30 -10.09 3.33
N ASP A 211 0.07 -11.35 3.62
CA ASP A 211 -0.83 -12.50 3.51
C ASP A 211 -1.39 -13.07 4.83
N GLN A 212 -1.02 -12.54 6.00
CA GLN A 212 -1.37 -13.20 7.26
C GLN A 212 -2.16 -12.32 8.24
N GLN A 213 -3.34 -12.83 8.59
CA GLN A 213 -4.01 -12.57 9.86
C GLN A 213 -3.47 -13.58 10.87
N PHE A 214 -2.52 -13.20 11.72
CA PHE A 214 -2.26 -14.00 12.92
C PHE A 214 -3.36 -13.70 13.93
N GLY A 215 -4.21 -14.69 14.20
CA GLY A 215 -5.37 -14.54 15.09
C GLY A 215 -6.62 -15.34 14.68
N GLY A 216 -6.48 -16.43 13.93
CA GLY A 216 -7.61 -17.25 13.44
C GLY A 216 -8.48 -17.93 14.50
N ASN A 217 -8.14 -17.83 15.79
CA ASN A 217 -8.87 -18.45 16.89
C ASN A 217 -9.47 -17.42 17.86
N ASP A 218 -10.08 -16.31 17.40
CA ASP A 218 -10.81 -15.35 18.25
C ASP A 218 -10.04 -14.87 19.52
N HIS A 219 -8.71 -15.00 19.58
CA HIS A 219 -7.88 -14.72 20.76
C HIS A 219 -6.45 -14.32 20.37
N CYS A 220 -5.88 -13.36 21.09
CA CYS A 220 -4.48 -12.97 20.96
C CYS A 220 -3.46 -14.01 21.46
N PRO A 221 -2.23 -14.03 20.90
CA PRO A 221 -1.10 -14.77 21.45
C PRO A 221 -0.87 -14.49 22.94
N THR A 222 -0.39 -15.51 23.67
CA THR A 222 -0.22 -15.47 25.13
C THR A 222 0.68 -14.31 25.56
N LYS A 223 1.80 -14.08 24.86
CA LYS A 223 2.74 -12.98 25.12
C LYS A 223 2.07 -11.60 25.01
N ILE A 224 1.13 -11.41 24.09
CA ILE A 224 0.40 -10.15 23.94
C ILE A 224 -0.60 -9.96 25.09
N ARG A 225 -1.26 -11.05 25.51
CA ARG A 225 -2.22 -11.04 26.64
C ARG A 225 -1.53 -10.70 27.96
N GLU A 226 -0.38 -11.32 28.23
CA GLU A 226 0.39 -11.10 29.47
C GLU A 226 0.94 -9.67 29.56
N ASN A 227 1.41 -9.11 28.43
CA ASN A 227 1.90 -7.73 28.38
C ASN A 227 0.79 -6.66 28.46
N ASN A 228 -0.47 -7.07 28.29
CA ASN A 228 -1.62 -6.16 28.25
C ASN A 228 -2.75 -6.60 29.20
N PRO A 229 -2.50 -6.71 30.52
CA PRO A 229 -3.45 -7.27 31.49
C PRO A 229 -4.74 -6.46 31.64
N ARG A 230 -4.75 -5.20 31.17
CA ARG A 230 -5.94 -4.34 31.14
C ARG A 230 -7.01 -4.80 30.15
N PHE A 231 -6.64 -5.64 29.17
CA PHE A 231 -7.54 -6.17 28.17
C PHE A 231 -7.97 -7.58 28.59
N ARG A 232 -9.24 -7.76 28.96
CA ARG A 232 -9.78 -9.08 29.29
C ARG A 232 -10.13 -9.81 27.99
N ASN A 233 -9.41 -10.90 27.68
CA ASN A 233 -9.52 -11.66 26.43
C ASN A 233 -9.45 -10.78 25.16
N PRO A 234 -8.32 -10.11 24.91
CA PRO A 234 -8.18 -9.25 23.76
C PRO A 234 -8.24 -10.01 22.45
N LEU A 235 -8.79 -9.34 21.45
CA LEU A 235 -8.64 -9.70 20.05
C LEU A 235 -7.53 -8.86 19.45
N CYS A 236 -6.76 -9.44 18.53
CA CYS A 236 -5.74 -8.69 17.83
C CYS A 236 -5.58 -9.14 16.40
N LYS A 237 -5.06 -8.21 15.61
CA LYS A 237 -4.50 -8.45 14.29
C LYS A 237 -3.02 -8.06 14.36
N ILE A 238 -2.16 -8.95 13.87
CA ILE A 238 -0.71 -8.77 13.89
C ILE A 238 -0.22 -8.74 12.45
N TRP A 239 0.68 -7.80 12.14
CA TRP A 239 1.43 -7.74 10.89
C TRP A 239 2.90 -7.93 11.19
N LEU A 240 3.56 -8.69 10.32
CA LEU A 240 5.00 -8.91 10.38
C LEU A 240 5.69 -8.13 9.28
N VAL A 241 6.71 -7.36 9.63
CA VAL A 241 7.50 -6.55 8.71
C VAL A 241 8.94 -7.03 8.76
N GLY A 242 9.49 -7.49 7.65
CA GLY A 242 10.92 -7.76 7.51
C GLY A 242 11.68 -6.46 7.28
N VAL A 243 12.76 -6.23 8.04
CA VAL A 243 13.61 -5.04 7.91
C VAL A 243 14.94 -5.44 7.30
N LYS A 244 15.25 -4.87 6.13
CA LYS A 244 16.56 -5.01 5.52
C LYS A 244 17.47 -3.91 6.05
N MET A 245 18.50 -4.29 6.80
CA MET A 245 19.52 -3.35 7.25
C MET A 245 20.51 -3.08 6.11
N LYS A 246 21.06 -1.87 6.04
CA LYS A 246 22.22 -1.59 5.20
C LYS A 246 23.40 -2.42 5.72
N ASN A 247 24.18 -3.03 4.82
CA ASN A 247 25.42 -3.70 5.21
C ASN A 247 26.34 -2.63 5.80
N ALA A 248 26.62 -2.69 7.10
CA ALA A 248 27.60 -1.79 7.69
C ALA A 248 28.95 -2.01 6.98
N PRO A 249 29.73 -0.95 6.67
CA PRO A 249 31.15 -1.15 6.47
C PRO A 249 31.72 -1.77 7.76
N MET A 250 32.69 -2.65 7.58
CA MET A 250 33.42 -3.35 8.64
C MET A 250 33.71 -2.46 9.85
N GLU A 251 33.72 -3.12 11.01
CA GLU A 251 34.41 -2.67 12.23
C GLU A 251 35.57 -1.74 11.92
N ASN A 252 35.40 -0.46 12.20
CA ASN A 252 36.49 0.37 12.70
C ASN A 252 35.93 1.66 13.32
N ASN A 253 36.06 1.70 14.63
CA ASN A 253 36.33 2.88 15.45
C ASN A 253 35.53 4.16 15.11
N GLN A 254 34.42 4.33 15.82
CA GLN A 254 34.16 5.61 16.48
C GLN A 254 33.32 5.41 17.75
N LYS A 255 34.02 5.43 18.88
CA LYS A 255 33.45 5.79 20.18
C LYS A 255 32.82 7.17 20.06
N SER A 256 31.49 7.29 20.18
CA SER A 256 30.84 8.55 20.53
C SER A 256 29.36 8.36 20.88
N SER A 257 29.10 8.41 22.19
CA SER A 257 27.89 8.91 22.87
C SER A 257 26.53 8.22 22.68
N LYS A 258 26.03 7.72 23.82
CA LYS A 258 24.78 7.01 24.12
C LYS A 258 24.71 5.59 23.57
N ASN A 259 25.12 4.63 24.39
CA ASN A 259 24.85 3.20 24.20
C ASN A 259 23.33 2.93 24.41
N ILE A 260 22.47 3.51 23.59
CA ILE A 260 21.10 3.03 23.46
C ILE A 260 21.20 1.72 22.69
N LYS A 261 20.69 0.64 23.25
CA LYS A 261 20.66 -0.64 22.53
C LYS A 261 19.84 -0.45 21.26
N LEU A 262 20.30 -1.03 20.15
CA LEU A 262 19.61 -0.92 18.84
C LEU A 262 18.11 -1.21 18.95
N GLU A 263 17.73 -2.19 19.78
CA GLU A 263 16.34 -2.53 20.11
C GLU A 263 15.56 -1.36 20.71
N GLU A 264 16.09 -0.73 21.76
CA GLU A 264 15.46 0.40 22.44
C GLU A 264 15.30 1.59 21.48
N TYR A 265 16.30 1.83 20.63
CA TYR A 265 16.25 2.88 19.62
C TYR A 265 15.17 2.61 18.56
N PHE A 266 15.09 1.38 18.05
CA PHE A 266 14.03 1.00 17.11
C PHE A 266 12.65 1.13 17.75
N ASP A 267 12.46 0.62 18.97
CA ASP A 267 11.18 0.67 19.68
C ASP A 267 10.73 2.11 19.96
N GLU A 268 11.66 3.02 20.32
CA GLU A 268 11.36 4.44 20.50
C GLU A 268 10.83 5.08 19.21
N ILE A 269 11.53 4.85 18.09
CA ILE A 269 11.13 5.40 16.78
C ILE A 269 9.82 4.79 16.31
N LEU A 270 9.64 3.47 16.46
CA LEU A 270 8.39 2.79 16.10
C LEU A 270 7.19 3.33 16.89
N ASN A 271 7.36 3.51 18.20
CA ASN A 271 6.30 4.04 19.05
C ASN A 271 5.92 5.47 18.67
N LYS A 272 6.92 6.33 18.42
CA LYS A 272 6.70 7.73 18.08
C LYS A 272 6.12 7.91 16.66
N GLU A 273 6.72 7.24 15.68
CA GLU A 273 6.48 7.50 14.26
C GLU A 273 5.37 6.62 13.67
N ILE A 274 5.11 5.45 14.26
CA ILE A 274 4.06 4.55 13.81
C ILE A 274 2.89 4.56 14.79
N ASP A 275 3.09 4.06 16.02
CA ASP A 275 1.98 3.82 16.95
C ASP A 275 1.24 5.11 17.31
N THR A 276 1.96 6.11 17.80
CA THR A 276 1.40 7.38 18.28
C THR A 276 0.74 8.13 17.12
N LYS A 277 1.44 8.32 16.00
CA LYS A 277 0.92 9.05 14.83
C LYS A 277 -0.33 8.40 14.22
N ILE A 278 -0.38 7.06 14.15
CA ILE A 278 -1.58 6.38 13.64
C ILE A 278 -2.72 6.48 14.66
N PHE A 279 -2.43 6.28 15.94
CA PHE A 279 -3.44 6.31 16.99
C PHE A 279 -4.06 7.70 17.17
N GLU A 280 -3.26 8.77 17.21
CA GLU A 280 -3.77 10.15 17.29
C GLU A 280 -4.68 10.51 16.11
N GLN A 281 -4.32 10.06 14.90
CA GLN A 281 -5.18 10.25 13.74
C GLN A 281 -6.49 9.46 13.84
N TYR A 282 -6.44 8.25 14.39
CA TYR A 282 -7.63 7.45 14.61
C TYR A 282 -8.52 8.06 15.68
N ASP A 283 -7.94 8.51 16.80
CA ASP A 283 -8.67 9.18 17.87
C ASP A 283 -9.34 10.46 17.35
N ALA A 284 -8.61 11.35 16.68
CA ALA A 284 -9.16 12.59 16.15
C ALA A 284 -10.29 12.38 15.11
N LYS A 285 -10.19 11.34 14.28
CA LYS A 285 -11.13 11.11 13.16
C LYS A 285 -12.28 10.17 13.49
N VAL A 286 -12.08 9.27 14.44
CA VAL A 286 -13.02 8.16 14.70
C VAL A 286 -13.50 8.17 16.14
N LEU A 287 -12.60 8.07 17.13
CA LEU A 287 -13.02 7.89 18.54
C LEU A 287 -13.45 9.20 19.21
N LYS A 288 -12.89 10.34 18.79
CA LYS A 288 -13.12 11.68 19.37
C LYS A 288 -12.96 11.71 20.90
N GLY A 289 -12.05 10.91 21.45
CA GLY A 289 -11.79 10.81 22.90
C GLY A 289 -12.70 9.86 23.70
N TRP A 290 -13.62 9.13 23.06
CA TRP A 290 -14.66 8.35 23.76
C TRP A 290 -14.27 6.90 24.11
N TYR A 291 -13.10 6.39 23.68
CA TYR A 291 -12.77 4.96 23.80
C TYR A 291 -11.32 4.71 24.22
N GLN A 292 -11.12 3.93 25.29
CA GLN A 292 -9.79 3.62 25.87
C GLN A 292 -9.40 2.13 25.79
N HIS A 293 -10.26 1.28 25.23
CA HIS A 293 -10.06 -0.19 25.17
C HIS A 293 -9.54 -0.68 23.82
N ILE A 294 -8.69 0.14 23.20
CA ILE A 294 -8.03 -0.11 21.92
C ILE A 294 -6.56 0.35 22.08
N LYS A 295 -5.61 -0.44 21.59
CA LYS A 295 -4.18 -0.12 21.64
C LYS A 295 -3.48 -0.57 20.36
N MET A 296 -2.51 0.23 19.91
CA MET A 296 -1.52 -0.18 18.91
C MET A 296 -0.17 -0.37 19.62
N GLU A 297 0.57 -1.40 19.22
CA GLU A 297 1.90 -1.69 19.74
C GLU A 297 2.78 -2.27 18.62
N SER A 298 3.85 -1.56 18.30
CA SER A 298 4.90 -2.01 17.38
C SER A 298 6.16 -2.35 18.17
N LYS A 299 6.77 -3.50 17.88
CA LYS A 299 8.03 -3.93 18.50
C LYS A 299 9.04 -4.42 17.49
N TYR A 300 10.29 -4.08 17.71
CA TYR A 300 11.41 -4.68 17.03
C TYR A 300 11.71 -6.07 17.59
N VAL A 301 12.02 -7.01 16.69
CA VAL A 301 12.28 -8.41 17.02
C VAL A 301 13.39 -8.94 16.11
N LYS A 302 14.35 -9.66 16.68
CA LYS A 302 15.37 -10.38 15.90
C LYS A 302 14.82 -11.74 15.42
N TRP A 303 15.39 -12.27 14.35
CA TRP A 303 15.02 -13.58 13.81
C TRP A 303 14.87 -14.68 14.87
N GLY A 304 15.83 -14.81 15.80
CA GLY A 304 15.81 -15.86 16.84
C GLY A 304 14.73 -15.69 17.93
N GLU A 305 14.01 -14.57 17.96
CA GLU A 305 13.02 -14.23 18.99
C GLU A 305 11.58 -14.25 18.45
N LEU A 306 11.42 -14.55 17.16
CA LEU A 306 10.13 -14.59 16.46
C LEU A 306 9.22 -15.72 16.93
N ASP A 307 9.79 -16.87 17.32
CA ASP A 307 9.03 -18.04 17.79
C ASP A 307 8.17 -17.71 19.02
N GLY A 308 8.60 -16.76 19.86
CA GLY A 308 7.86 -16.31 21.04
C GLY A 308 6.62 -15.46 20.74
N TRP A 309 6.29 -15.22 19.47
CA TRP A 309 5.12 -14.45 19.05
C TRP A 309 3.99 -15.31 18.48
N ASP A 310 4.11 -16.65 18.54
CA ASP A 310 3.17 -17.62 17.94
C ASP A 310 2.92 -17.37 16.43
N ILE A 311 3.83 -16.63 15.79
CA ILE A 311 3.86 -16.38 14.36
C ILE A 311 4.41 -17.67 13.75
N GLN A 312 3.55 -18.57 13.27
CA GLN A 312 4.00 -19.79 12.58
C GLN A 312 4.94 -19.42 11.42
N THR A 313 6.24 -19.52 11.65
CA THR A 313 7.31 -19.51 10.65
C THR A 313 7.53 -20.90 10.07
N LYS A 314 6.62 -21.86 10.33
CA LYS A 314 6.63 -23.18 9.71
C LYS A 314 6.22 -23.08 8.24
N ALA A 315 7.16 -22.65 7.41
CA ALA A 315 7.35 -23.28 6.11
C ALA A 315 8.19 -24.53 6.39
N ASN A 316 7.54 -25.69 6.48
CA ASN A 316 8.24 -26.96 6.32
C ASN A 316 8.88 -26.96 4.92
N GLU A 317 10.18 -27.28 4.88
CA GLU A 317 10.99 -27.74 3.74
C GLU A 317 11.27 -26.78 2.58
#